data_AF-A0A1H6JJY5-F1
#
_entry.id   AF-A0A1H6JJY5-F1
#
_cell.length_a   1.000
_cell.length_b   1.000
_cell.length_c   1.000
_cell.angle_alpha   90.00
_cell.angle_beta   90.00
_cell.angle_gamma   90.00
#
_symmetry.space_group_name_H-M   'P 1'
#
loop_
_entity.id
_entity.type
_entity.pdbx_description
1 polymer ?
#
loop_
_entity_poly.entity_id
_entity_poly.type
_entity_poly.pdbx_seq_one_letter_code
_entity_poly.pdbx_strand_id
1 'polypeptide(L)'
;MWSWDITKLKGPNKGQFFNLYVILDIFSRAVVGWLLAEHENAALAARLIAETCKRHGIRSGTLTIHADRGALMTATSTALLLASLGVGKSHSRPHQSNDNPFSESQFKTMKYHPTFPERFGSIQDARAEAVRHTRQAVLDQALQRHPQRFVCKPPQTPDPPNAVWINPPAQRIAA
;
A
#
# COMPACT_ATOMS: atom_id res chain seq x y z
N MET A 1 15.86 -4.56 5.13
CA MET A 1 14.79 -5.04 6.04
C MET A 1 13.52 -4.32 5.65
N TRP A 2 12.42 -5.04 5.49
CA TRP A 2 11.12 -4.43 5.23
C TRP A 2 10.23 -4.61 6.43
N SER A 3 9.23 -3.75 6.54
CA SER A 3 8.10 -3.92 7.42
C SER A 3 6.84 -4.04 6.57
N TRP A 4 5.87 -4.83 7.00
CA TRP A 4 4.56 -4.83 6.36
C TRP A 4 3.44 -4.85 7.37
N ASP A 5 2.31 -4.29 6.97
CA ASP A 5 1.12 -4.18 7.79
C ASP A 5 -0.13 -3.97 6.93
N ILE A 6 -1.29 -4.10 7.55
CA ILE A 6 -2.60 -4.00 6.91
C ILE A 6 -3.41 -2.92 7.60
N THR A 7 -4.03 -2.05 6.82
CA THR A 7 -4.92 -1.02 7.36
C THR A 7 -6.28 -1.05 6.68
N LYS A 8 -7.33 -0.77 7.47
CA LYS A 8 -8.70 -0.69 6.98
C LYS A 8 -8.99 0.69 6.40
N LEU A 9 -9.55 0.70 5.20
CA LEU A 9 -10.10 1.85 4.51
C LEU A 9 -11.63 1.78 4.57
N LYS A 10 -12.32 2.87 4.89
CA LYS A 10 -13.79 2.87 4.95
C LYS A 10 -14.36 2.71 3.54
N GLY A 11 -15.16 1.67 3.34
CA GLY A 11 -15.88 1.44 2.09
C GLY A 11 -17.14 2.31 1.95
N PRO A 12 -17.96 2.04 0.92
CA PRO A 12 -19.10 2.88 0.58
C PRO A 12 -20.13 2.93 1.71
N ASN A 13 -20.37 1.78 2.34
CA ASN A 13 -21.39 1.65 3.37
C ASN A 13 -20.78 1.58 4.78
N LYS A 14 -21.57 1.92 5.81
CA LYS A 14 -21.17 1.74 7.20
C LYS A 14 -20.88 0.27 7.48
N GLY A 15 -19.74 -0.03 8.09
CA GLY A 15 -19.31 -1.40 8.39
C GLY A 15 -18.63 -2.14 7.23
N GLN A 16 -18.62 -1.58 6.02
CA GLN A 16 -17.83 -2.11 4.91
C GLN A 16 -16.44 -1.47 4.88
N PHE A 17 -15.43 -2.30 4.67
CA PHE A 17 -14.04 -1.87 4.65
C PHE A 17 -13.27 -2.56 3.52
N PHE A 18 -12.28 -1.86 2.98
CA PHE A 18 -11.25 -2.45 2.16
C PHE A 18 -9.97 -2.60 2.98
N ASN A 19 -9.23 -3.67 2.73
CA ASN A 19 -7.97 -3.97 3.39
C ASN A 19 -6.83 -3.56 2.46
N LEU A 20 -6.06 -2.55 2.90
CA LEU A 20 -4.86 -2.09 2.22
C LEU A 20 -3.65 -2.71 2.90
N TYR A 21 -2.97 -3.59 2.17
CA TYR A 21 -1.70 -4.20 2.53
C TYR A 21 -0.59 -3.27 2.05
N VAL A 22 0.37 -2.97 2.91
CA VAL A 22 1.53 -2.13 2.57
C VAL A 22 2.80 -2.81 3.04
N ILE A 23 3.79 -2.86 2.16
CA ILE A 23 5.17 -3.22 2.45
C ILE A 23 6.01 -1.95 2.32
N LEU A 24 6.78 -1.68 3.36
CA LEU A 24 7.57 -0.49 3.56
C LEU A 24 9.03 -0.89 3.75
N ASP A 25 9.94 -0.23 3.04
CA ASP A 25 11.34 -0.30 3.38
C ASP A 25 11.62 0.64 4.55
N ILE A 26 12.14 0.10 5.66
CA ILE A 26 12.33 0.88 6.88
C ILE A 26 13.46 1.91 6.75
N PHE A 27 14.43 1.67 5.87
CA PHE A 27 15.56 2.58 5.69
C PHE A 27 15.19 3.78 4.84
N SER A 28 14.60 3.53 3.66
CA SER A 28 14.21 4.59 2.73
C SER A 28 12.86 5.23 3.07
N ARG A 29 12.08 4.60 3.97
CA ARG A 29 10.67 4.95 4.24
C ARG A 29 9.78 4.84 3.00
N ALA A 30 10.25 4.19 1.93
CA ALA A 30 9.52 4.05 0.68
C ALA A 30 8.53 2.89 0.76
N VAL A 31 7.31 3.11 0.26
CA VAL A 31 6.37 2.02 0.00
C VAL A 31 6.89 1.20 -1.18
N VAL A 32 7.37 0.00 -0.91
CA VAL A 32 7.97 -0.89 -1.93
C VAL A 32 6.94 -1.79 -2.60
N GLY A 33 5.82 -2.06 -1.94
CA GLY A 33 4.70 -2.83 -2.46
C GLY A 33 3.41 -2.54 -1.71
N TRP A 34 2.27 -2.64 -2.38
CA TRP A 34 0.96 -2.52 -1.76
C TRP A 34 -0.10 -3.32 -2.53
N LEU A 35 -1.18 -3.71 -1.86
CA LEU A 35 -2.32 -4.43 -2.45
C LEU A 35 -3.62 -4.02 -1.76
N LEU A 36 -4.70 -3.93 -2.53
CA LEU A 36 -6.05 -3.67 -2.03
C LEU A 36 -6.94 -4.90 -2.21
N ALA A 37 -7.66 -5.27 -1.16
CA ALA A 37 -8.58 -6.40 -1.16
C ALA A 37 -9.86 -6.09 -0.37
N GLU A 38 -10.98 -6.68 -0.78
CA GLU A 38 -12.25 -6.58 -0.04
C GLU A 38 -12.21 -7.42 1.25
N HIS A 39 -11.48 -8.53 1.23
CA HIS A 39 -11.35 -9.43 2.36
C HIS A 39 -9.90 -9.68 2.74
N GLU A 40 -9.69 -9.87 4.04
CA GLU A 40 -8.43 -10.29 4.62
C GLU A 40 -8.09 -11.72 4.17
N ASN A 41 -6.93 -11.92 3.54
CA ASN A 41 -6.53 -13.21 2.98
C ASN A 41 -5.00 -13.37 2.99
N ALA A 42 -4.53 -14.40 3.69
CA ALA A 42 -3.12 -14.75 3.78
C ALA A 42 -2.47 -15.03 2.42
N ALA A 43 -3.20 -15.61 1.46
CA ALA A 43 -2.70 -15.83 0.11
C ALA A 43 -2.44 -14.52 -0.66
N LEU A 44 -3.22 -13.46 -0.38
CA LEU A 44 -2.99 -12.15 -1.00
C LEU A 44 -1.74 -11.47 -0.42
N ALA A 45 -1.54 -11.55 0.89
CA ALA A 45 -0.30 -11.11 1.53
C ALA A 45 0.92 -11.84 0.97
N ALA A 46 0.81 -13.16 0.87
CA ALA A 46 1.84 -14.02 0.33
C ALA A 46 2.20 -13.61 -1.11
N ARG A 47 1.20 -13.48 -1.99
CA ARG A 47 1.40 -13.00 -3.37
C ARG A 47 2.04 -11.62 -3.43
N LEU A 48 1.58 -10.67 -2.61
CA LEU A 48 2.15 -9.32 -2.58
C LEU A 48 3.64 -9.37 -2.24
N ILE A 49 4.04 -10.14 -1.23
CA ILE A 49 5.44 -10.26 -0.82
C ILE A 49 6.27 -10.88 -1.95
N ALA A 50 5.81 -11.98 -2.55
CA ALA A 50 6.51 -12.64 -3.65
C ALA A 50 6.70 -11.72 -4.87
N GLU A 51 5.63 -11.04 -5.29
CA GLU A 51 5.67 -10.10 -6.42
C GLU A 51 6.58 -8.90 -6.11
N THR A 52 6.58 -8.41 -4.88
CA THR A 52 7.43 -7.29 -4.44
C THR A 52 8.90 -7.70 -4.39
N CYS A 53 9.23 -8.86 -3.82
CA CYS A 53 10.60 -9.40 -3.83
C CYS A 53 11.13 -9.56 -5.26
N LYS A 54 10.31 -10.11 -6.17
CA LYS A 54 10.67 -10.27 -7.58
C LYS A 54 10.91 -8.92 -8.25
N ARG A 55 10.03 -7.93 -8.04
CA ARG A 55 10.15 -6.59 -8.62
C ARG A 55 11.44 -5.88 -8.20
N HIS A 56 11.85 -6.04 -6.94
CA HIS A 56 13.03 -5.41 -6.37
C HIS A 56 14.31 -6.27 -6.48
N GLY A 57 14.25 -7.41 -7.17
CA GLY A 57 15.41 -8.28 -7.37
C GLY A 57 16.00 -8.84 -6.07
N ILE A 58 15.17 -9.03 -5.05
CA ILE A 58 15.60 -9.51 -3.74
C ILE A 58 16.11 -10.95 -3.86
N ARG A 59 17.35 -11.16 -3.42
CA ARG A 59 17.95 -12.50 -3.38
C ARG A 59 17.38 -13.28 -2.19
N SER A 60 17.11 -14.57 -2.38
CA SER A 60 16.70 -15.46 -1.29
C SER A 60 17.71 -15.40 -0.15
N GLY A 61 17.24 -15.38 1.10
CA GLY A 61 18.09 -15.28 2.30
C GLY A 61 18.50 -13.86 2.69
N THR A 62 18.31 -12.85 1.84
CA THR A 62 18.85 -11.49 2.10
C THR A 62 17.86 -10.54 2.75
N LEU A 63 16.57 -10.85 2.69
CA LEU A 63 15.53 -9.98 3.18
C LEU A 63 14.98 -10.50 4.51
N THR A 64 14.96 -9.61 5.50
CA THR A 64 14.15 -9.77 6.71
C THR A 64 12.89 -8.93 6.56
N ILE A 65 11.72 -9.55 6.72
CA ILE A 65 10.43 -8.87 6.80
C ILE A 65 9.95 -8.90 8.25
N HIS A 66 9.65 -7.72 8.76
CA HIS A 66 9.04 -7.51 10.06
C HIS A 66 7.52 -7.36 9.94
N ALA A 67 6.81 -7.97 10.88
CA ALA A 67 5.35 -7.91 10.91
C ALA A 67 4.82 -8.04 12.33
N ASP A 68 3.72 -7.33 12.59
CA ASP A 68 3.00 -7.47 13.85
C ASP A 68 2.31 -8.85 13.96
N ARG A 69 1.85 -9.24 15.14
CA ARG A 69 1.24 -10.56 15.43
C ARG A 69 -0.23 -10.68 15.00
N GLY A 70 -0.66 -9.99 13.95
CA GLY A 70 -2.03 -10.13 13.42
C GLY A 70 -2.36 -11.58 13.04
N ALA A 71 -3.63 -11.99 13.09
CA ALA A 71 -4.05 -13.37 12.79
C ALA A 71 -3.63 -13.85 11.38
N LEU A 72 -3.54 -12.95 10.41
CA LEU A 72 -3.02 -13.23 9.06
C LEU A 72 -1.50 -13.47 9.02
N MET A 73 -0.78 -12.93 10.00
CA MET A 73 0.67 -12.94 10.12
C MET A 73 1.15 -14.27 10.70
N THR A 74 0.33 -14.88 11.54
CA THR A 74 0.54 -16.20 12.11
C THR A 74 -0.04 -17.32 11.23
N ALA A 75 -0.82 -16.99 10.20
CA ALA A 75 -1.38 -17.97 9.28
C ALA A 75 -0.28 -18.82 8.62
N THR A 76 -0.48 -20.14 8.61
CA THR A 76 0.47 -21.13 8.12
C THR A 76 0.90 -20.87 6.67
N SER A 77 -0.04 -20.45 5.80
CA SER A 77 0.24 -20.15 4.39
C SER A 77 1.23 -19.00 4.20
N THR A 78 1.11 -17.92 4.99
CA THR A 78 2.05 -16.80 4.97
C THR A 78 3.43 -17.22 5.47
N ALA A 79 3.47 -17.99 6.57
CA ALA A 79 4.73 -18.46 7.16
C ALA A 79 5.49 -19.41 6.22
N LEU A 80 4.78 -20.35 5.58
CA LEU A 80 5.37 -21.27 4.60
C LEU A 80 5.89 -20.54 3.36
N LEU A 81 5.17 -19.54 2.86
CA LEU A 81 5.67 -18.75 1.74
C LEU A 81 6.96 -18.00 2.13
N LEU A 82 6.97 -17.32 3.27
CA LEU A 82 8.14 -16.58 3.74
C LEU A 82 9.36 -17.50 3.86
N ALA A 83 9.17 -18.71 4.39
CA ALA A 83 10.21 -19.74 4.42
C ALA A 83 10.68 -20.14 3.01
N SER A 84 9.74 -20.37 2.07
CA SER A 84 10.09 -20.74 0.68
C SER A 84 10.83 -19.65 -0.09
N LEU A 85 10.60 -18.38 0.25
CA LEU A 85 11.29 -17.22 -0.34
C LEU A 85 12.65 -16.95 0.34
N GLY A 86 13.03 -17.73 1.35
CA GLY A 86 14.21 -17.50 2.18
C GLY A 86 14.16 -16.17 2.92
N VAL A 87 12.96 -15.66 3.22
CA VAL A 87 12.78 -14.39 3.91
C VAL A 87 12.82 -14.64 5.41
N GLY A 88 13.78 -14.01 6.09
CA GLY A 88 13.85 -14.02 7.54
C GLY A 88 12.61 -13.34 8.13
N LYS A 89 11.90 -14.02 9.03
CA LYS A 89 10.75 -13.45 9.72
C LYS A 89 11.19 -12.92 11.08
N SER A 90 11.14 -11.61 11.28
CA SER A 90 11.28 -11.05 12.63
C SER A 90 9.88 -10.78 13.18
N HIS A 91 9.54 -11.51 14.24
CA HIS A 91 8.37 -11.20 15.05
C HIS A 91 8.79 -10.41 16.27
N SER A 92 7.93 -9.51 16.69
CA SER A 92 8.11 -8.73 17.89
C SER A 92 8.01 -9.59 19.15
N ARG A 93 8.50 -9.12 20.29
CA ARG A 93 8.50 -9.90 21.55
C ARG A 93 7.11 -9.89 22.19
N PRO A 94 6.69 -10.92 22.97
CA PRO A 94 5.40 -10.87 23.66
C PRO A 94 5.36 -9.66 24.61
N HIS A 95 4.23 -8.94 24.65
CA HIS A 95 3.93 -7.79 25.54
C HIS A 95 4.41 -6.38 25.14
N GLN A 96 4.66 -6.09 23.86
CA GLN A 96 4.77 -4.71 23.37
C GLN A 96 3.64 -4.45 22.36
N SER A 97 2.83 -3.41 22.57
CA SER A 97 1.66 -3.11 21.72
C SER A 97 1.94 -2.09 20.62
N ASN A 98 3.22 -1.77 20.37
CA ASN A 98 3.70 -0.70 19.47
C ASN A 98 4.72 -1.23 18.48
N ASP A 99 4.46 -2.42 17.94
CA ASP A 99 5.51 -3.25 17.36
C ASP A 99 5.80 -2.91 15.89
N ASN A 100 5.07 -1.99 15.25
CA ASN A 100 5.38 -1.52 13.90
C ASN A 100 5.29 0.01 13.72
N PRO A 101 6.13 0.79 14.44
CA PRO A 101 6.03 2.26 14.44
C PRO A 101 6.20 2.87 13.05
N PHE A 102 6.95 2.17 12.18
CA PHE A 102 7.20 2.56 10.81
C PHE A 102 5.95 2.48 9.93
N SER A 103 5.17 1.40 10.01
CA SER A 103 3.94 1.26 9.24
C SER A 103 2.83 2.12 9.82
N GLU A 104 2.73 2.21 11.15
CA GLU A 104 1.77 3.10 11.82
C GLU A 104 1.96 4.56 11.43
N SER A 105 3.21 5.05 11.48
CA SER A 105 3.54 6.41 11.05
C SER A 105 3.15 6.63 9.59
N GLN A 106 3.43 5.65 8.71
CA GLN A 106 3.06 5.74 7.30
C GLN A 106 1.54 5.83 7.10
N PHE A 107 0.77 4.99 7.80
CA PHE A 107 -0.69 5.03 7.72
C PHE A 107 -1.27 6.31 8.28
N LYS A 108 -0.68 6.84 9.34
CA LYS A 108 -1.07 8.13 9.91
C LYS A 108 -0.84 9.24 8.88
N THR A 109 0.34 9.32 8.28
CA THR A 109 0.63 10.31 7.23
C THR A 109 -0.36 10.21 6.07
N MET A 110 -0.67 9.00 5.61
CA MET A 110 -1.64 8.79 4.54
C MET A 110 -3.05 9.23 4.95
N LYS A 111 -3.57 8.79 6.10
CA LYS A 111 -4.96 9.02 6.52
C LYS A 111 -5.25 10.44 6.99
N TYR A 112 -4.23 11.17 7.44
CA TYR A 112 -4.35 12.56 7.87
C TYR A 112 -4.08 13.56 6.73
N HIS A 113 -3.76 13.08 5.53
CA HIS A 113 -3.61 13.95 4.37
C HIS A 113 -4.94 14.65 4.06
N PRO A 114 -4.98 15.98 3.81
CA PRO A 114 -6.23 16.73 3.63
C PRO A 114 -7.14 16.21 2.52
N THR A 115 -6.56 15.62 1.48
CA THR A 115 -7.30 15.05 0.34
C THR A 115 -7.65 13.57 0.53
N PHE A 116 -7.28 12.96 1.65
CA PHE A 116 -7.56 11.56 1.90
C PHE A 116 -9.08 11.35 2.05
N PRO A 117 -9.71 10.50 1.22
CA PRO A 117 -11.16 10.33 1.27
C PRO A 117 -11.61 9.77 2.63
N GLU A 118 -12.68 10.36 3.18
CA GLU A 118 -13.26 9.79 4.40
C GLU A 118 -13.84 8.38 4.13
N ARG A 119 -14.40 8.18 2.94
CA ARG A 119 -14.90 6.90 2.43
C ARG A 119 -14.57 6.75 0.96
N PHE A 120 -14.39 5.49 0.55
CA PHE A 120 -14.23 5.11 -0.84
C PHE A 120 -15.54 4.55 -1.38
N GLY A 121 -16.00 5.05 -2.52
CA GLY A 121 -17.23 4.57 -3.17
C GLY A 121 -17.11 3.14 -3.71
N SER A 122 -15.90 2.74 -4.09
CA SER A 122 -15.59 1.43 -4.62
C SER A 122 -14.13 1.03 -4.34
N ILE A 123 -13.79 -0.24 -4.57
CA ILE A 123 -12.39 -0.70 -4.50
C ILE A 123 -11.52 -0.04 -5.58
N GLN A 124 -12.12 0.33 -6.72
CA GLN A 124 -11.47 1.06 -7.80
C GLN A 124 -11.07 2.48 -7.36
N ASP A 125 -11.94 3.17 -6.61
CA ASP A 125 -11.62 4.49 -6.05
C ASP A 125 -10.47 4.41 -5.06
N ALA A 126 -10.50 3.41 -4.17
CA ALA A 126 -9.42 3.15 -3.24
C ALA A 126 -8.10 2.84 -3.97
N ARG A 127 -8.16 2.07 -5.06
CA ARG A 127 -7.00 1.75 -5.88
C ARG A 127 -6.46 2.99 -6.59
N ALA A 128 -7.32 3.86 -7.10
CA ALA A 128 -6.92 5.10 -7.74
C ALA A 128 -6.20 6.04 -6.74
N GLU A 129 -6.71 6.14 -5.51
CA GLU A 129 -6.05 6.90 -4.44
C GLU A 129 -4.69 6.30 -4.05
N ALA A 130 -4.61 4.97 -3.87
CA ALA A 130 -3.33 4.32 -3.57
C ALA A 130 -2.28 4.53 -4.67
N VAL A 131 -2.69 4.55 -5.94
CA VAL A 131 -1.82 4.90 -7.08
C VAL A 131 -1.40 6.37 -7.01
N ARG A 132 -2.32 7.30 -6.75
CA ARG A 132 -2.00 8.73 -6.59
C ARG A 132 -0.98 8.94 -5.48
N HIS A 133 -1.22 8.39 -4.29
CA HIS A 133 -0.31 8.49 -3.16
C HIS A 133 1.09 7.96 -3.51
N THR A 134 1.17 6.82 -4.21
CA THR A 134 2.47 6.27 -4.66
C THR A 134 3.16 7.22 -5.65
N ARG A 135 2.42 7.78 -6.60
CA ARG A 135 2.96 8.73 -7.59
C ARG A 135 3.42 10.03 -6.93
N GLN A 136 2.66 10.54 -5.95
CA GLN A 136 3.02 11.74 -5.22
C GLN A 136 4.34 11.55 -4.49
N ALA A 137 4.53 10.41 -3.81
CA ALA A 137 5.80 10.10 -3.15
C ALA A 137 7.00 10.08 -4.12
N VAL A 138 6.81 9.62 -5.36
CA VAL A 138 7.86 9.66 -6.40
C VAL A 138 8.15 11.10 -6.83
N LEU A 139 7.12 11.92 -7.00
CA LEU A 139 7.26 13.35 -7.34
C LEU A 139 7.97 14.12 -6.22
N ASP A 140 7.62 13.87 -4.97
CA ASP A 140 8.27 14.48 -3.80
C ASP A 140 9.74 14.09 -3.73
N GLN A 141 10.08 12.82 -4.00
CA GLN A 141 11.46 12.36 -4.04
C GLN A 141 12.24 12.97 -5.23
N ALA A 142 11.58 13.17 -6.38
CA ALA A 142 12.18 13.85 -7.52
C ALA A 142 12.45 15.32 -7.23
N LEU A 143 11.52 16.01 -6.54
CA LEU A 143 11.70 17.37 -6.07
C LEU A 143 12.91 17.50 -5.13
N GLN A 144 13.06 16.57 -4.19
CA GLN A 144 14.20 16.56 -3.26
C GLN A 144 15.55 16.38 -3.98
N ARG A 145 15.62 15.53 -5.01
CA ARG A 145 16.87 15.27 -5.76
C ARG A 145 17.23 16.39 -6.72
N HIS A 146 16.23 17.02 -7.32
CA HIS A 146 16.41 17.98 -8.41
C HIS A 146 15.50 19.20 -8.24
N PRO A 147 15.66 20.00 -7.18
CA PRO A 147 14.79 21.14 -6.91
C PRO A 147 14.79 22.16 -8.06
N GLN A 148 15.92 22.31 -8.75
CA GLN A 148 16.08 23.21 -9.91
C GLN A 148 15.17 22.86 -11.11
N ARG A 149 14.62 21.64 -11.16
CA ARG A 149 13.69 21.23 -12.23
C ARG A 149 12.25 21.66 -11.96
N PHE A 150 11.91 22.08 -10.75
CA PHE A 150 10.55 22.43 -10.33
C PHE A 150 10.50 23.88 -9.89
N VAL A 151 10.27 24.77 -10.86
CA VAL A 151 10.19 26.21 -10.61
C VAL A 151 8.75 26.56 -10.19
N CYS A 152 8.61 27.34 -9.11
CA CYS A 152 7.36 27.87 -8.52
C CYS A 152 6.55 26.94 -7.60
N LYS A 153 6.18 25.72 -8.02
CA LYS A 153 5.30 24.86 -7.20
C LYS A 153 5.82 23.42 -7.13
N PRO A 154 5.70 22.76 -5.95
CA PRO A 154 5.92 21.32 -5.86
C PRO A 154 5.03 20.58 -6.86
N PRO A 155 5.55 19.58 -7.57
CA PRO A 155 4.75 18.76 -8.47
C PRO A 155 3.65 18.03 -7.67
N GLN A 156 2.43 18.04 -8.18
CA GLN A 156 1.29 17.34 -7.58
C GLN A 156 0.68 16.36 -8.56
N THR A 157 0.24 15.21 -8.07
CA THR A 157 -0.52 14.27 -8.89
C THR A 157 -1.88 14.85 -9.23
N PRO A 158 -2.31 14.81 -10.51
CA PRO A 158 -3.64 15.27 -10.87
C PRO A 158 -4.71 14.39 -10.23
N ASP A 159 -5.86 15.01 -9.96
CA ASP A 159 -7.06 14.29 -9.56
C ASP A 159 -7.49 13.28 -10.63
N PRO A 160 -8.08 12.15 -10.23
CA PRO A 160 -8.59 11.18 -11.18
C PRO A 160 -9.71 11.83 -12.00
N PRO A 161 -9.77 11.59 -13.31
CA PRO A 161 -10.89 12.07 -14.12
C PRO A 161 -12.20 11.39 -13.70
N ASN A 162 -13.31 12.13 -13.73
CA ASN A 162 -14.64 11.60 -13.39
C ASN A 162 -15.13 10.53 -14.39
N ALA A 163 -14.59 10.52 -15.61
CA ALA A 163 -14.88 9.51 -16.63
C ALA A 163 -13.68 9.34 -17.57
N VAL A 164 -13.43 8.10 -18.01
CA VAL A 164 -12.37 7.78 -18.99
C VAL A 164 -12.98 6.88 -20.06
N TRP A 165 -12.89 7.31 -21.32
CA TRP A 165 -13.33 6.54 -22.47
C TRP A 165 -12.24 6.58 -23.54
N ILE A 166 -11.90 5.44 -24.13
CA ILE A 166 -11.15 5.41 -25.40
C ILE A 166 -12.12 5.69 -26.56
N ASN A 167 -13.34 5.15 -26.46
CA ASN A 167 -14.48 5.44 -27.34
C ASN A 167 -15.72 5.72 -26.45
N PRO A 168 -16.37 6.89 -26.56
CA PRO A 168 -17.53 7.22 -25.74
C PRO A 168 -18.71 6.27 -26.03
N PRO A 169 -19.47 5.81 -25.01
CA PRO A 169 -20.70 5.08 -25.25
C PRO A 169 -21.71 5.99 -25.95
N ALA A 170 -22.38 5.47 -26.99
CA ALA A 170 -23.39 6.22 -27.72
C ALA A 170 -24.50 6.69 -26.75
N GLN A 171 -24.81 7.99 -26.77
CA GLN A 171 -25.91 8.55 -25.99
C GLN A 171 -27.21 7.89 -26.46
N ARG A 172 -27.81 7.03 -25.63
CA ARG A 172 -29.20 6.61 -25.82
C ARG A 172 -30.08 7.83 -25.56
N ILE A 173 -30.52 8.47 -26.63
CA ILE A 173 -31.61 9.45 -26.58
C ILE A 173 -32.84 8.69 -26.10
N ALA A 174 -33.31 8.99 -24.89
CA ALA A 174 -34.60 8.51 -24.42
C ALA A 174 -35.69 9.20 -25.26
N ALA A 175 -36.52 8.40 -25.93
CA ALA A 175 -37.72 8.84 -26.65
C ALA A 175 -38.90 8.97 -25.69
#